data_AF-A0A7C5M180-F1
#
_entry.id   AF-A0A7C5M180-F1
#
_cell.length_a   1.000
_cell.length_b   1.000
_cell.length_c   1.000
_cell.angle_alpha   90.00
_cell.angle_beta   90.00
_cell.angle_gamma   90.00
#
_symmetry.space_group_name_H-M   'P 1'
#
loop_
_entity.id
_entity.type
_entity.pdbx_description
1 polymer ?
#
loop_
_entity_poly.entity_id
_entity_poly.type
_entity_poly.pdbx_seq_one_letter_code
_entity_poly.pdbx_strand_id
1 'polypeptide(L)'
;TTHVMLLVLYKPSESDLDNIRNMSHRFPKVRILVLSMFRNEQFILKLIRAGAKGHLSSDTNRSEILEAIYTLRNGYEFYAKTITNILLNNYLSDKKIDSDEKENRQKNLSVREMEVFKLFAEGYSNREIAEKLFISVRTVETHKNNIMKKINIKTTVDLVKFAIKNNIIELY
;
A
#
# COMPACT_ATOMS: atom_id res chain seq x y z
N THR A 1 -19.06 4.07 -8.58
CA THR A 1 -18.76 4.11 -7.12
C THR A 1 -17.93 2.90 -6.76
N THR A 2 -16.79 3.12 -6.10
CA THR A 2 -15.93 2.05 -5.53
C THR A 2 -16.48 1.67 -4.17
N HIS A 3 -16.71 0.39 -3.94
CA HIS A 3 -17.21 -0.13 -2.65
C HIS A 3 -16.07 -0.85 -1.93
N VAL A 4 -16.04 -0.74 -0.61
CA VAL A 4 -15.07 -1.46 0.22
C VAL A 4 -15.81 -2.54 0.98
N MET A 5 -15.38 -3.79 0.84
CA MET A 5 -15.88 -4.92 1.60
C MET A 5 -14.91 -5.22 2.72
N LEU A 6 -15.41 -5.19 3.95
CA LEU A 6 -14.66 -5.61 5.13
C LEU A 6 -14.90 -7.11 5.36
N LEU A 7 -13.84 -7.91 5.26
CA LEU A 7 -13.90 -9.36 5.46
C LEU A 7 -13.12 -9.72 6.73
N VAL A 8 -13.81 -10.19 7.76
CA VAL A 8 -13.19 -10.60 9.03
C VAL A 8 -12.92 -12.11 8.99
N LEU A 9 -11.65 -12.50 9.10
CA LEU A 9 -11.20 -13.89 9.13
C LEU A 9 -10.60 -14.22 10.50
N TYR A 10 -11.21 -15.15 11.22
CA TYR A 10 -10.73 -15.61 12.53
C TYR A 10 -9.68 -16.71 12.40
N LYS A 11 -9.93 -17.70 11.53
CA LYS A 11 -9.04 -18.82 11.27
C LYS A 11 -8.90 -19.00 9.75
N PRO A 12 -8.01 -18.22 9.11
CA PRO A 12 -7.90 -18.21 7.66
C PRO A 12 -7.51 -19.59 7.09
N SER A 13 -8.11 -19.94 5.97
CA SER A 13 -7.98 -21.24 5.32
C SER A 13 -7.96 -21.11 3.79
N GLU A 14 -7.66 -22.21 3.08
CA GLU A 14 -7.64 -22.20 1.62
C GLU A 14 -9.01 -21.85 1.01
N SER A 15 -10.13 -22.21 1.67
CA SER A 15 -11.47 -21.82 1.19
C SER A 15 -11.69 -20.31 1.23
N ASP A 16 -11.06 -19.59 2.17
CA ASP A 16 -11.12 -18.12 2.21
C ASP A 16 -10.41 -17.49 1.00
N LEU A 17 -9.32 -18.11 0.54
CA LEU A 17 -8.60 -17.68 -0.67
C LEU A 17 -9.47 -17.85 -1.90
N ASP A 18 -10.14 -18.99 -2.04
CA ASP A 18 -11.05 -19.24 -3.16
C ASP A 18 -12.26 -18.31 -3.13
N ASN A 19 -12.82 -18.03 -1.95
CA ASN A 19 -13.89 -17.05 -1.79
C ASN A 19 -13.45 -15.65 -2.22
N ILE A 20 -12.28 -15.18 -1.76
CA ILE A 20 -11.74 -13.88 -2.15
C ILE A 20 -11.47 -13.83 -3.64
N ARG A 21 -10.94 -14.91 -4.24
CA ARG A 21 -10.73 -15.02 -5.69
C ARG A 21 -12.03 -14.93 -6.47
N ASN A 22 -13.05 -15.67 -6.06
CA ASN A 22 -14.35 -15.66 -6.72
C ASN A 22 -15.03 -14.28 -6.59
N MET A 23 -14.97 -13.66 -5.41
CA MET A 23 -15.52 -12.33 -5.18
C MET A 23 -14.80 -11.25 -5.98
N SER A 24 -13.46 -11.29 -6.05
CA SER A 24 -12.69 -10.30 -6.81
C SER A 24 -12.96 -10.37 -8.32
N HIS A 25 -13.17 -11.59 -8.85
CA HIS A 25 -13.56 -11.78 -10.26
C HIS A 25 -14.99 -11.33 -10.53
N ARG A 26 -15.94 -11.69 -9.65
CA ARG A 26 -17.37 -11.40 -9.83
C ARG A 26 -17.70 -9.92 -9.58
N PHE A 27 -16.94 -9.25 -8.71
CA PHE A 27 -17.15 -7.87 -8.31
C PHE A 27 -15.85 -7.04 -8.42
N PRO A 28 -15.33 -6.77 -9.63
CA PRO A 28 -14.04 -6.13 -9.83
C PRO A 28 -13.97 -4.67 -9.32
N LYS A 29 -15.13 -4.04 -9.05
CA LYS A 29 -15.23 -2.69 -8.46
C LYS A 29 -15.25 -2.69 -6.92
N VAL A 30 -15.28 -3.87 -6.30
CA VAL A 30 -15.23 -4.03 -4.84
C VAL A 30 -13.79 -4.22 -4.42
N ARG A 31 -13.36 -3.44 -3.44
CA ARG A 31 -12.04 -3.54 -2.81
C ARG A 31 -12.19 -4.33 -1.51
N ILE A 32 -11.58 -5.51 -1.45
CA ILE A 32 -11.66 -6.40 -0.27
C ILE A 32 -10.56 -6.02 0.72
N LEU A 33 -10.96 -5.60 1.92
CA LEU A 33 -10.10 -5.35 3.08
C LEU A 33 -10.24 -6.52 4.05
N VAL A 34 -9.18 -7.29 4.24
CA VAL A 34 -9.18 -8.42 5.17
C VAL A 34 -8.74 -7.96 6.56
N LEU A 35 -9.51 -8.31 7.58
CA LEU A 35 -9.16 -8.17 8.99
C LEU A 35 -8.91 -9.57 9.57
N SER A 36 -7.72 -9.82 10.12
CA SER A 36 -7.46 -11.09 10.80
C SER A 36 -6.47 -10.95 11.95
N MET A 37 -6.67 -11.71 13.03
CA MET A 37 -5.66 -11.91 14.09
C MET A 37 -4.42 -12.67 13.59
N PHE A 38 -4.53 -13.32 12.43
CA PHE A 38 -3.48 -14.12 11.83
C PHE A 38 -2.41 -13.23 11.18
N ARG A 39 -1.16 -13.37 11.63
CA ARG A 39 0.00 -12.57 11.17
C ARG A 39 0.99 -13.36 10.30
N ASN A 40 0.63 -14.55 9.83
CA ASN A 40 1.49 -15.32 8.94
C ASN A 40 1.61 -14.62 7.60
N GLU A 41 2.81 -14.11 7.32
CA GLU A 41 3.09 -13.30 6.13
C GLU A 41 2.86 -14.07 4.83
N GLN A 42 3.23 -15.35 4.77
CA GLN A 42 3.02 -16.17 3.57
C GLN A 42 1.54 -16.32 3.23
N PHE A 43 0.69 -16.49 4.25
CA PHE A 43 -0.74 -16.57 4.05
C PHE A 43 -1.34 -15.22 3.64
N ILE A 44 -0.85 -14.11 4.21
CA ILE A 44 -1.26 -12.77 3.80
C ILE A 44 -0.91 -12.52 2.33
N LEU A 45 0.26 -12.98 1.85
CA LEU A 45 0.60 -12.92 0.43
C LEU A 45 -0.37 -13.74 -0.43
N LYS A 46 -0.80 -14.92 0.03
CA LYS A 46 -1.82 -15.71 -0.67
C LYS A 46 -3.15 -14.96 -0.76
N LEU A 47 -3.57 -14.29 0.31
CA LEU A 47 -4.78 -13.44 0.32
C LEU A 47 -4.69 -12.32 -0.72
N ILE A 48 -3.53 -11.65 -0.80
CA ILE A 48 -3.29 -10.58 -1.77
C ILE A 48 -3.30 -11.12 -3.21
N ARG A 49 -2.63 -12.25 -3.45
CA ARG A 49 -2.65 -12.95 -4.76
C ARG A 49 -4.06 -13.42 -5.15
N ALA A 50 -4.90 -13.76 -4.18
CA ALA A 50 -6.32 -14.08 -4.39
C ALA A 50 -7.17 -12.84 -4.72
N GLY A 51 -6.65 -11.62 -4.55
CA GLY A 51 -7.32 -10.38 -4.92
C GLY A 51 -7.73 -9.49 -3.75
N ALA A 52 -7.31 -9.80 -2.51
CA ALA A 52 -7.42 -8.85 -1.41
C ALA A 52 -6.63 -7.58 -1.73
N LYS A 53 -7.24 -6.42 -1.47
CA LYS A 53 -6.65 -5.10 -1.75
C LYS A 53 -6.15 -4.39 -0.50
N GLY A 54 -6.42 -4.96 0.66
CA GLY A 54 -5.75 -4.61 1.89
C GLY A 54 -5.83 -5.69 2.96
N HIS A 55 -4.96 -5.58 3.95
CA HIS A 55 -4.93 -6.42 5.14
C HIS A 55 -4.65 -5.58 6.38
N LEU A 56 -5.40 -5.84 7.45
CA LEU A 56 -5.22 -5.26 8.77
C LEU A 56 -5.28 -6.34 9.82
N SER A 57 -4.59 -6.12 10.93
CA SER A 57 -4.70 -6.98 12.09
C SER A 57 -6.02 -6.72 12.81
N SER A 58 -6.64 -7.72 13.42
CA SER A 58 -7.94 -7.51 14.09
C SER A 58 -7.85 -6.66 15.37
N ASP A 59 -6.66 -6.43 15.91
CA ASP A 59 -6.36 -5.49 17.00
C ASP A 59 -6.07 -4.06 16.51
N THR A 60 -6.17 -3.81 15.20
CA THR A 60 -6.01 -2.49 14.60
C THR A 60 -7.03 -1.50 15.15
N ASN A 61 -6.57 -0.28 15.46
CA ASN A 61 -7.41 0.79 15.99
C ASN A 61 -8.38 1.35 14.94
N ARG A 62 -9.43 2.03 15.40
CA ARG A 62 -10.48 2.60 14.53
C ARG A 62 -9.93 3.58 13.48
N SER A 63 -8.94 4.41 13.82
CA SER A 63 -8.35 5.37 12.88
C SER A 63 -7.69 4.71 11.69
N GLU A 64 -6.97 3.61 11.93
CA GLU A 64 -6.25 2.89 10.89
C GLU A 64 -7.20 2.06 10.00
N ILE A 65 -8.30 1.53 10.56
CA ILE A 65 -9.40 0.96 9.75
C ILE A 65 -9.99 2.02 8.81
N LEU A 66 -10.26 3.22 9.32
CA LEU A 66 -10.78 4.33 8.52
C LEU A 66 -9.79 4.73 7.41
N GLU A 67 -8.50 4.83 7.74
CA GLU A 67 -7.44 5.12 6.77
C GLU A 67 -7.43 4.08 5.65
N ALA A 68 -7.48 2.78 5.99
CA ALA A 68 -7.52 1.72 5.01
C ALA A 68 -8.75 1.81 4.10
N ILE A 69 -9.94 2.06 4.67
CA ILE A 69 -11.17 2.21 3.89
C ILE A 69 -11.08 3.39 2.92
N TYR A 70 -10.63 4.56 3.37
CA TYR A 70 -10.49 5.74 2.50
C TYR A 70 -9.44 5.53 1.42
N THR A 71 -8.32 4.89 1.77
CA THR A 71 -7.25 4.52 0.82
C THR A 71 -7.80 3.61 -0.28
N LEU A 72 -8.52 2.56 0.10
CA LEU A 72 -9.14 1.62 -0.84
C LEU A 72 -10.20 2.28 -1.72
N ARG A 73 -11.06 3.12 -1.14
CA ARG A 73 -12.11 3.83 -1.87
C ARG A 73 -11.52 4.76 -2.95
N ASN A 74 -10.37 5.36 -2.68
CA ASN A 74 -9.64 6.21 -3.62
C ASN A 74 -8.89 5.41 -4.70
N GLY A 75 -8.99 4.08 -4.69
CA GLY A 75 -8.41 3.21 -5.70
C GLY A 75 -7.00 2.72 -5.38
N TYR A 76 -6.48 3.04 -4.20
CA TYR A 76 -5.19 2.57 -3.72
C TYR A 76 -5.31 1.23 -2.97
N GLU A 77 -4.19 0.63 -2.62
CA GLU A 77 -4.11 -0.60 -1.81
C GLU A 77 -3.52 -0.27 -0.42
N PHE A 78 -3.84 -1.06 0.60
CA PHE A 78 -3.43 -0.80 1.99
C PHE A 78 -2.87 -2.07 2.66
N TYR A 79 -1.56 -2.13 2.88
CA TYR A 79 -0.91 -3.28 3.52
C TYR A 79 0.08 -2.83 4.60
N ALA A 80 0.33 -3.72 5.56
CA ALA A 80 1.36 -3.52 6.57
C ALA A 80 2.78 -3.43 5.94
N LYS A 81 3.70 -2.74 6.63
CA LYS A 81 5.08 -2.50 6.20
C LYS A 81 5.83 -3.79 5.85
N THR A 82 5.74 -4.81 6.69
CA THR A 82 6.46 -6.08 6.51
C THR A 82 6.01 -6.81 5.24
N ILE A 83 4.71 -6.81 4.97
CA ILE A 83 4.14 -7.40 3.75
C ILE A 83 4.57 -6.63 2.50
N THR A 84 4.64 -5.31 2.60
CA THR A 84 5.13 -4.44 1.51
C THR A 84 6.57 -4.79 1.12
N ASN A 85 7.45 -5.03 2.10
CA ASN A 85 8.83 -5.42 1.87
C ASN A 85 8.95 -6.82 1.23
N ILE A 86 8.10 -7.77 1.65
CA ILE A 86 8.14 -9.14 1.11
C ILE A 86 7.58 -9.18 -0.32
N LEU A 87 6.54 -8.39 -0.61
CA LEU A 87 6.05 -8.20 -1.97
C LEU A 87 7.13 -7.60 -2.88
N LEU A 88 7.92 -6.66 -2.36
CA LEU A 88 9.05 -6.06 -3.06
C LEU A 88 10.13 -7.11 -3.38
N ASN A 89 10.57 -7.88 -2.39
CA ASN A 89 11.64 -8.88 -2.58
C ASN A 89 11.25 -10.00 -3.55
N ASN A 90 10.00 -10.49 -3.47
CA ASN A 90 9.52 -11.51 -4.41
C ASN A 90 9.41 -10.97 -5.85
N TYR A 91 9.08 -9.68 -6.03
CA TYR A 91 8.97 -9.08 -7.35
C TYR A 91 10.34 -8.72 -7.97
N LEU A 92 11.33 -8.36 -7.14
CA LEU A 92 12.71 -8.14 -7.59
C LEU A 92 13.40 -9.45 -8.04
N SER A 93 12.91 -10.59 -7.54
CA SER A 93 13.39 -11.92 -7.91
C SER A 93 12.88 -12.38 -9.30
N ASP A 94 11.73 -11.86 -9.75
CA ASP A 94 11.05 -12.22 -10.99
C ASP A 94 11.21 -11.12 -12.08
N LYS A 95 12.37 -11.13 -12.77
CA LYS A 95 12.69 -10.49 -14.06
C LYS A 95 12.90 -8.97 -14.21
N LYS A 96 13.94 -8.70 -15.05
CA LYS A 96 14.32 -7.51 -15.84
C LYS A 96 13.20 -6.47 -16.02
N ILE A 97 13.48 -5.21 -15.65
CA ILE A 97 12.58 -4.08 -15.89
C ILE A 97 13.29 -3.04 -16.76
N ASP A 98 12.70 -2.80 -17.94
CA ASP A 98 13.13 -1.83 -18.95
C ASP A 98 13.29 -0.40 -18.42
N SER A 99 14.26 0.29 -19.00
CA SER A 99 14.94 1.47 -18.48
C SER A 99 14.46 2.83 -19.01
N ASP A 100 13.36 2.93 -19.74
CA ASP A 100 13.23 4.02 -20.72
C ASP A 100 12.25 5.18 -20.40
N GLU A 101 11.66 5.26 -19.21
CA GLU A 101 10.84 6.42 -18.78
C GLU A 101 11.47 7.23 -17.63
N LYS A 102 12.79 7.44 -17.67
CA LYS A 102 13.60 7.77 -16.49
C LYS A 102 13.58 9.23 -15.98
N GLU A 103 13.13 10.26 -16.71
CA GLU A 103 13.65 11.61 -16.37
C GLU A 103 12.67 12.74 -16.01
N ASN A 104 11.34 12.59 -16.16
CA ASN A 104 10.44 13.75 -16.06
C ASN A 104 9.38 13.75 -14.95
N ARG A 105 9.17 12.64 -14.22
CA ARG A 105 8.09 12.58 -13.21
C ARG A 105 8.49 13.15 -11.84
N GLN A 106 9.79 13.08 -11.51
CA GLN A 106 10.31 13.52 -10.21
C GLN A 106 10.35 15.04 -10.04
N LYS A 107 10.51 15.80 -11.14
CA LYS A 107 10.61 17.28 -11.14
C LYS A 107 9.32 18.00 -10.72
N ASN A 108 8.20 17.30 -10.54
CA ASN A 108 6.90 17.90 -10.22
C ASN A 108 6.56 17.92 -8.72
N LEU A 109 7.38 17.29 -7.87
CA LEU A 109 7.17 17.32 -6.42
C LEU A 109 7.80 18.60 -5.83
N SER A 110 7.04 19.28 -4.97
CA SER A 110 7.57 20.35 -4.13
C SER A 110 8.59 19.81 -3.12
N VAL A 111 9.42 20.69 -2.55
CA VAL A 111 10.38 20.33 -1.50
C VAL A 111 9.70 19.56 -0.37
N ARG A 112 8.52 20.04 0.07
CA ARG A 112 7.77 19.40 1.15
C ARG A 112 7.20 18.03 0.77
N GLU A 113 6.73 17.88 -0.46
CA GLU A 113 6.29 16.59 -0.97
C GLU A 113 7.45 15.60 -1.13
N MET A 114 8.66 16.09 -1.46
CA MET A 114 9.86 15.25 -1.55
C MET A 114 10.30 14.74 -0.17
N GLU A 115 10.27 15.58 0.87
CA GLU A 115 10.55 15.16 2.25
C GLU A 115 9.58 14.07 2.72
N VAL A 116 8.28 14.28 2.50
CA VAL A 116 7.24 13.30 2.85
C VAL A 116 7.40 12.02 2.02
N PHE A 117 7.72 12.14 0.73
CA PHE A 117 7.96 11.00 -0.16
C PHE A 117 9.11 10.13 0.31
N LYS A 118 10.24 10.71 0.72
CA LYS A 118 11.40 9.97 1.24
C LYS A 118 11.03 9.13 2.46
N LEU A 119 10.35 9.73 3.43
CA LEU A 119 9.93 8.99 4.62
C LEU A 119 8.93 7.88 4.30
N PHE A 120 8.03 8.09 3.33
CA PHE A 120 7.17 7.00 2.85
C PHE A 120 7.96 5.88 2.19
N ALA A 121 8.96 6.23 1.39
CA ALA A 121 9.82 5.28 0.71
C ALA A 121 10.65 4.45 1.70
N GLU A 122 11.09 5.06 2.81
CA GLU A 122 11.75 4.41 3.96
C GLU A 122 10.76 3.61 4.84
N GLY A 123 9.48 3.63 4.48
CA GLY A 123 8.42 2.85 5.10
C GLY A 123 7.91 3.40 6.43
N TYR A 124 8.03 4.70 6.69
CA TYR A 124 7.37 5.31 7.84
C TYR A 124 5.85 5.39 7.62
N SER A 125 5.09 5.18 8.67
CA SER A 125 3.64 5.37 8.73
C SER A 125 3.27 6.86 8.69
N ASN A 126 2.02 7.18 8.34
CA ASN A 126 1.57 8.58 8.32
C ASN A 126 1.77 9.28 9.68
N ARG A 127 1.65 8.52 10.77
CA ARG A 127 1.82 9.02 12.13
C ARG A 127 3.29 9.30 12.45
N GLU A 128 4.21 8.40 12.14
CA GLU A 128 5.64 8.62 12.34
C GLU A 128 6.14 9.80 11.49
N ILE A 129 5.63 9.95 10.27
CA ILE A 129 5.93 11.09 9.40
C ILE A 129 5.38 12.39 10.02
N ALA A 130 4.14 12.37 10.52
CA ALA A 130 3.52 13.53 11.17
C ALA A 130 4.34 14.00 12.38
N GLU A 131 4.78 13.06 13.21
CA GLU A 131 5.64 13.30 14.37
C GLU A 131 7.02 13.87 13.94
N LYS A 132 7.70 13.26 12.97
CA LYS A 132 9.01 13.73 12.47
C LYS A 132 8.95 15.12 11.84
N LEU A 133 7.86 15.42 11.15
CA LEU A 133 7.72 16.62 10.34
C LEU A 133 6.92 17.73 11.03
N PHE A 134 6.51 17.53 12.29
CA PHE A 134 5.72 18.45 13.11
C PHE A 134 4.45 18.95 12.40
N ILE A 135 3.73 18.06 11.73
CA ILE A 135 2.48 18.35 11.00
C ILE A 135 1.39 17.36 11.41
N SER A 136 0.13 17.66 11.05
CA SER A 136 -0.97 16.73 11.34
C SER A 136 -0.90 15.49 10.44
N VAL A 137 -1.40 14.34 10.93
CA VAL A 137 -1.57 13.11 10.13
C VAL A 137 -2.38 13.37 8.86
N ARG A 138 -3.42 14.21 8.95
CA ARG A 138 -4.23 14.64 7.80
C ARG A 138 -3.43 15.42 6.76
N THR A 139 -2.46 16.22 7.20
CA THR A 139 -1.53 16.94 6.31
C THR A 139 -0.63 15.94 5.58
N VAL A 140 -0.13 14.91 6.27
CA VAL A 140 0.67 13.84 5.67
C VAL A 140 -0.12 13.06 4.62
N GLU A 141 -1.37 12.68 4.91
CA GLU A 141 -2.27 12.03 3.97
C GLU A 141 -2.52 12.88 2.71
N THR A 142 -2.67 14.19 2.89
CA THR A 142 -2.84 15.14 1.78
C THR A 142 -1.59 15.16 0.89
N HIS A 143 -0.39 15.23 1.48
CA HIS A 143 0.85 15.12 0.74
C HIS A 143 0.98 13.78 0.00
N LYS A 144 0.71 12.64 0.67
CA LYS A 144 0.73 11.30 0.07
C LYS A 144 -0.14 11.22 -1.18
N ASN A 145 -1.37 11.73 -1.10
CA ASN A 145 -2.30 11.75 -2.22
C ASN A 145 -1.82 12.62 -3.38
N ASN A 146 -1.25 13.80 -3.09
CA ASN A 146 -0.73 14.70 -4.11
C ASN A 146 0.51 14.12 -4.80
N ILE A 147 1.41 13.51 -4.03
CA ILE A 147 2.59 12.79 -4.50
C ILE A 147 2.16 11.69 -5.48
N MET A 148 1.28 10.78 -5.05
CA MET A 148 0.85 9.64 -5.87
C MET A 148 0.18 10.08 -7.18
N LYS A 149 -0.61 11.16 -7.14
CA LYS A 149 -1.19 11.78 -8.35
C LYS A 149 -0.11 12.35 -9.27
N LYS A 150 0.83 13.13 -8.75
CA LYS A 150 1.86 13.83 -9.53
C LYS A 150 2.83 12.87 -10.23
N ILE A 151 3.15 11.74 -9.61
CA ILE A 151 4.07 10.74 -10.18
C ILE A 151 3.34 9.53 -10.81
N ASN A 152 2.00 9.61 -10.90
CA ASN A 152 1.12 8.63 -11.55
C ASN A 152 1.31 7.19 -11.05
N ILE A 153 1.37 7.02 -9.74
CA ILE A 153 1.50 5.71 -9.08
C ILE A 153 0.25 5.39 -8.27
N LYS A 154 -0.09 4.11 -8.20
CA LYS A 154 -1.37 3.63 -7.63
C LYS A 154 -1.21 2.76 -6.39
N THR A 155 0.02 2.44 -6.00
CA THR A 155 0.28 1.64 -4.81
C THR A 155 1.49 2.19 -4.07
N THR A 156 1.53 1.97 -2.75
CA THR A 156 2.72 2.26 -1.94
C THR A 156 3.92 1.45 -2.42
N VAL A 157 3.70 0.24 -2.93
CA VAL A 157 4.75 -0.58 -3.57
C VAL A 157 5.34 0.16 -4.77
N ASP A 158 4.51 0.74 -5.63
CA ASP A 158 4.96 1.55 -6.76
C ASP A 158 5.67 2.84 -6.32
N LEU A 159 5.29 3.39 -5.16
CA LEU A 159 5.97 4.55 -4.54
C LEU A 159 7.40 4.20 -4.15
N VAL A 160 7.58 3.10 -3.42
CA VAL A 160 8.90 2.60 -3.00
C VAL A 160 9.73 2.20 -4.22
N LYS A 161 9.15 1.52 -5.22
CA LYS A 161 9.81 1.22 -6.50
C LYS A 161 10.28 2.48 -7.21
N PHE A 162 9.41 3.49 -7.28
CA PHE A 162 9.76 4.78 -7.88
C PHE A 162 10.91 5.43 -7.12
N ALA A 163 10.91 5.34 -5.79
CA ALA A 163 11.95 5.91 -4.95
C ALA A 163 13.33 5.26 -5.21
N ILE A 164 13.39 3.93 -5.25
CA ILE A 164 14.62 3.19 -5.52
C ILE A 164 15.09 3.42 -6.96
N LYS A 165 14.17 3.31 -7.95
CA LYS A 165 14.51 3.49 -9.38
C LYS A 165 15.10 4.88 -9.68
N ASN A 166 14.70 5.90 -8.91
CA ASN A 166 15.14 7.28 -9.10
C ASN A 166 16.17 7.74 -8.05
N ASN A 167 16.85 6.80 -7.36
CA ASN A 167 17.88 7.10 -6.35
C ASN A 167 17.42 8.07 -5.25
N ILE A 168 16.15 8.00 -4.87
CA ILE A 168 15.58 8.84 -3.79
C ILE A 168 15.87 8.21 -2.43
N ILE A 169 15.94 6.88 -2.37
CA ILE A 169 16.36 6.07 -1.22
C ILE A 169 17.25 4.92 -1.70
N GLU A 170 18.07 4.39 -0.81
CA GLU A 170 18.87 3.17 -1.02
C GLU A 170 18.31 2.01 -0.20
N LEU A 171 18.40 0.78 -0.74
CA LEU A 171 18.12 -0.44 0.02
C LEU A 171 19.39 -0.83 0.79
N TYR A 172 19.31 -0.89 2.11
CA TYR A 172 20.37 -1.40 3.00
C TYR A 172 20.23 -2.92 3.18
#